data_AF-A0A813GYI9-F1
#
_entry.id   AF-A0A813GYI9-F1
#
_cell.length_a   1.000
_cell.length_b   1.000
_cell.length_c   1.000
_cell.angle_alpha   90.00
_cell.angle_beta   90.00
_cell.angle_gamma   90.00
#
_symmetry.space_group_name_H-M   'P 1'
#
loop_
_entity.id
_entity.type
_entity.pdbx_description
1 polymer ?
#
loop_
_entity_poly.entity_id
_entity_poly.type
_entity_poly.pdbx_seq_one_letter_code
_entity_poly.pdbx_strand_id
1 'polypeptide(L)'
;MGFLEGFAVTQEFAKQLGYEAASRISTGQELFAVGAANLLGSVFSAYPCAGSISRSAVCNASGGTSQVAGFVAASALLAALLALCPLLYFLPKFTLAAIVVSSVIKLVDFNVAVTLYKVKKNDFAMWFVSFGGTVVAGPMIGICMAVFLSLAVVIFESVRPQITILWRAEGTGSYRSVEQDPKGVFIDGVFIMRIGASLYFANTAYVEDTILTYLEDISEIKKVEYLVLDFTPVTTADSSAMHALHKMVAGFRARGINVAFAAVGTRLEKTMRRSALWDFVTDEWYFTSVHEAVLYCAARQHRPNLNLALEREIESAEQQLHQASERVKQLKQLRS
;
A
#
# COMPACT_ATOMS: atom_id res chain seq x y z
N MET A 1 -4.19 -23.80 -14.53
CA MET A 1 -5.21 -24.23 -13.54
C MET A 1 -4.69 -25.35 -12.65
N GLY A 2 -4.36 -26.53 -13.20
CA GLY A 2 -3.96 -27.69 -12.38
C GLY A 2 -2.76 -27.48 -11.43
N PHE A 3 -1.77 -26.67 -11.82
CA PHE A 3 -0.69 -26.26 -10.91
C PHE A 3 -1.18 -25.43 -9.72
N LEU A 4 -2.01 -24.42 -9.97
CA LEU A 4 -2.54 -23.54 -8.91
C LEU A 4 -3.39 -24.32 -7.92
N GLU A 5 -4.22 -25.24 -8.42
CA GLU A 5 -5.03 -26.14 -7.59
C GLU A 5 -4.14 -27.04 -6.72
N GLY A 6 -3.16 -27.72 -7.33
CA GLY A 6 -2.23 -28.58 -6.59
C GLY A 6 -1.42 -27.82 -5.54
N PHE A 7 -0.92 -26.63 -5.89
CA PHE A 7 -0.16 -25.79 -4.98
C PHE A 7 -1.01 -25.27 -3.81
N ALA A 8 -2.27 -24.91 -4.05
CA ALA A 8 -3.21 -24.53 -2.99
C ALA A 8 -3.46 -25.68 -2.01
N VAL A 9 -3.62 -26.91 -2.52
CA VAL A 9 -3.73 -28.12 -1.68
C VAL A 9 -2.50 -28.26 -0.79
N THR A 10 -1.30 -28.17 -1.38
CA THR A 10 -0.04 -28.33 -0.65
C THR A 10 0.11 -27.28 0.44
N GLN A 11 -0.27 -26.02 0.20
CA GLN A 11 -0.27 -24.98 1.24
C GLN A 11 -1.27 -25.25 2.37
N GLU A 12 -2.47 -25.73 2.04
CA GLU A 12 -3.51 -26.00 3.02
C GLU A 12 -3.09 -27.12 3.99
N PHE A 13 -2.57 -28.23 3.46
CA PHE A 13 -2.07 -29.32 4.30
C PHE A 13 -0.81 -28.95 5.07
N ALA A 14 0.07 -28.13 4.50
CA ALA A 14 1.25 -27.63 5.22
C ALA A 14 0.86 -26.84 6.48
N LYS A 15 -0.18 -25.99 6.37
CA LYS A 15 -0.74 -25.26 7.52
C LYS A 15 -1.35 -26.20 8.55
N GLN A 16 -2.17 -27.17 8.13
CA GLN A 16 -2.85 -28.10 9.04
C GLN A 16 -1.88 -28.98 9.83
N LEU A 17 -0.75 -29.37 9.23
CA LEU A 17 0.25 -30.23 9.87
C LEU A 17 1.25 -29.46 10.74
N GLY A 18 1.06 -28.15 10.94
CA GLY A 18 1.93 -27.34 11.80
C GLY A 18 3.34 -27.18 11.25
N TYR A 19 3.54 -27.33 9.94
CA TYR A 19 4.78 -26.93 9.29
C TYR A 19 4.81 -25.39 9.27
N GLU A 20 5.25 -24.80 10.38
CA GLU A 20 5.39 -23.35 10.57
C GLU A 20 6.31 -22.79 9.47
N ALA A 21 5.71 -22.06 8.52
CA ALA A 21 6.27 -21.73 7.20
C ALA A 21 6.44 -22.99 6.32
N ALA A 22 5.90 -23.06 5.09
CA ALA A 22 6.52 -22.55 3.86
C ALA A 22 8.04 -22.82 3.66
N SER A 23 8.77 -23.33 4.65
CA SER A 23 10.23 -23.39 4.72
C SER A 23 10.88 -24.47 3.85
N ARG A 24 10.10 -25.32 3.16
CA ARG A 24 10.62 -26.27 2.14
C ARG A 24 9.71 -26.54 0.93
N ILE A 25 8.62 -25.81 0.74
CA ILE A 25 7.79 -26.00 -0.47
C ILE A 25 8.36 -25.10 -1.57
N SER A 26 9.19 -25.68 -2.42
CA SER A 26 9.70 -24.97 -3.61
C SER A 26 8.61 -24.96 -4.68
N THR A 27 8.05 -23.78 -4.94
CA THR A 27 7.10 -23.54 -6.05
C THR A 27 7.67 -24.05 -7.38
N GLY A 28 8.97 -23.86 -7.60
CA GLY A 28 9.66 -24.37 -8.79
C GLY A 28 9.71 -25.90 -8.85
N GLN A 29 9.93 -26.56 -7.70
CA GLN A 29 9.92 -28.02 -7.62
C GLN A 29 8.53 -28.61 -7.85
N GLU A 30 7.49 -28.02 -7.28
CA GLU A 30 6.09 -28.44 -7.50
C GLU A 30 5.69 -28.27 -8.98
N LEU A 31 6.07 -27.14 -9.59
CA LEU A 31 5.80 -26.89 -11.01
C LEU A 31 6.53 -27.90 -11.89
N PHE A 32 7.79 -28.18 -11.57
CA PHE A 32 8.58 -29.20 -12.27
C PHE A 32 7.97 -30.59 -12.12
N ALA A 33 7.57 -30.98 -10.90
CA ALA A 33 6.98 -32.29 -10.63
C ALA A 33 5.65 -32.48 -11.40
N VAL A 34 4.76 -31.50 -11.38
CA VAL A 34 3.50 -31.53 -12.14
C VAL A 34 3.77 -31.56 -13.64
N GLY A 35 4.75 -30.80 -14.13
CA GLY A 35 5.17 -30.82 -15.53
C GLY A 35 5.71 -32.18 -15.96
N ALA A 36 6.64 -32.75 -15.20
CA ALA A 36 7.22 -34.07 -15.44
C ALA A 36 6.16 -35.18 -15.40
N ALA A 37 5.23 -35.14 -14.43
CA ALA A 37 4.13 -36.09 -14.33
C ALA A 37 3.21 -36.04 -15.56
N ASN A 38 2.88 -34.84 -16.06
CA ASN A 38 2.06 -34.68 -17.27
C ASN A 38 2.80 -35.07 -18.55
N LEU A 39 4.11 -34.81 -18.65
CA LEU A 39 4.93 -35.26 -19.77
C LEU A 39 4.98 -36.79 -19.83
N LEU A 40 5.26 -37.44 -18.70
CA LEU A 40 5.24 -38.90 -18.61
C LEU A 40 3.84 -39.45 -18.91
N GLY A 41 2.79 -38.83 -18.36
CA GLY A 41 1.41 -39.21 -18.60
C GLY A 41 1.00 -39.12 -20.08
N SER A 42 1.50 -38.13 -20.82
CA SER A 42 1.19 -37.96 -22.24
C SER A 42 1.62 -39.14 -23.11
N VAL A 43 2.72 -39.82 -22.73
CA VAL A 43 3.21 -41.04 -23.40
C VAL A 43 2.20 -42.19 -23.29
N PHE A 44 1.40 -42.20 -22.22
CA PHE A 44 0.38 -43.22 -21.94
C PHE A 44 -1.05 -42.75 -22.26
N SER A 45 -1.21 -41.66 -23.03
CA SER A 45 -2.52 -41.04 -23.33
C SER A 45 -3.32 -40.65 -22.07
N ALA A 46 -2.62 -40.27 -21.00
CA ALA A 46 -3.27 -39.81 -19.77
C ALA A 46 -3.85 -38.39 -19.95
N TYR A 47 -5.00 -38.15 -19.31
CA TYR A 47 -5.51 -36.79 -19.15
C TYR A 47 -4.56 -35.94 -18.29
N PRO A 48 -4.51 -34.62 -18.51
CA PRO A 48 -3.74 -33.72 -17.65
C PRO A 48 -4.10 -33.91 -16.17
N CYS A 49 -3.11 -34.24 -15.35
CA CYS A 49 -3.28 -34.47 -13.93
C CYS A 49 -2.93 -33.21 -13.10
N ALA A 50 -3.64 -33.05 -12.00
CA ALA A 50 -3.45 -32.01 -11.00
C ALA A 50 -3.52 -32.59 -9.58
N GLY A 51 -3.11 -31.80 -8.59
CA GLY A 51 -3.33 -32.12 -7.18
C GLY A 51 -4.82 -32.18 -6.85
N SER A 52 -5.19 -32.94 -5.81
CA SER A 52 -6.60 -33.17 -5.47
C SER A 52 -6.82 -33.02 -3.98
N ILE A 53 -7.60 -32.00 -3.59
CA ILE A 53 -7.91 -31.71 -2.18
C ILE A 53 -8.57 -32.92 -1.53
N SER A 54 -9.59 -33.49 -2.19
CA SER A 54 -10.36 -34.61 -1.66
C SER A 54 -9.48 -35.86 -1.41
N ARG A 55 -8.62 -36.24 -2.37
CA ARG A 55 -7.74 -37.41 -2.22
C ARG A 55 -6.66 -37.19 -1.15
N SER A 56 -6.08 -35.99 -1.10
CA SER A 56 -5.10 -35.64 -0.06
C SER A 56 -5.74 -35.62 1.33
N ALA A 57 -6.98 -35.14 1.46
CA ALA A 57 -7.72 -35.15 2.73
C ALA A 57 -7.96 -36.57 3.25
N VAL A 58 -8.39 -37.49 2.38
CA VAL A 58 -8.59 -38.89 2.76
C VAL A 58 -7.26 -39.55 3.13
N CYS A 59 -6.20 -39.29 2.37
CA CYS A 59 -4.86 -39.81 2.68
C CYS A 59 -4.37 -39.32 4.05
N ASN A 60 -4.52 -38.03 4.34
CA ASN A 60 -4.13 -37.44 5.62
C ASN A 60 -4.97 -37.99 6.78
N ALA A 61 -6.31 -38.07 6.61
CA ALA A 61 -7.21 -38.63 7.61
C ALA A 61 -6.96 -40.12 7.88
N SER A 62 -6.41 -40.84 6.90
CA SER A 62 -6.00 -42.25 7.03
C SER A 62 -4.60 -42.41 7.63
N GLY A 63 -3.93 -41.33 8.05
CA GLY A 63 -2.59 -41.35 8.63
C GLY A 63 -1.45 -41.49 7.60
N GLY A 64 -1.70 -41.19 6.33
CA GLY A 64 -0.68 -41.24 5.28
C GLY A 64 0.34 -40.12 5.41
N THR A 65 1.58 -40.45 5.77
CA THR A 65 2.67 -39.49 6.04
C THR A 65 3.77 -39.44 4.99
N SER A 66 3.72 -40.32 3.97
CA SER A 66 4.76 -40.41 2.95
C SER A 66 4.20 -40.58 1.53
N GLN A 67 5.02 -40.31 0.51
CA GLN A 67 4.65 -40.48 -0.91
C GLN A 67 4.33 -41.93 -1.28
N VAL A 68 4.74 -42.91 -0.45
CA VAL A 68 4.38 -44.33 -0.61
C VAL A 68 2.86 -44.52 -0.61
N ALA A 69 2.11 -43.70 0.14
CA ALA A 69 0.65 -43.74 0.13
C ALA A 69 0.08 -43.49 -1.27
N GLY A 70 0.69 -42.58 -2.05
CA GLY A 70 0.32 -42.33 -3.44
C GLY A 70 0.60 -43.52 -4.35
N PHE A 71 1.74 -44.18 -4.18
CA PHE A 71 2.09 -45.38 -4.95
C PHE A 71 1.16 -46.56 -4.65
N VAL A 72 0.84 -46.79 -3.37
CA VAL A 72 -0.11 -47.82 -2.94
C VAL A 72 -1.50 -47.54 -3.50
N ALA A 73 -1.98 -46.30 -3.42
CA ALA A 73 -3.26 -45.90 -3.98
C ALA A 73 -3.31 -46.10 -5.51
N ALA A 74 -2.25 -45.74 -6.24
CA ALA A 74 -2.15 -45.95 -7.68
C ALA A 74 -2.13 -47.44 -8.06
N SER A 75 -1.39 -48.26 -7.31
CA SER A 75 -1.31 -49.71 -7.53
C SER A 75 -2.63 -50.40 -7.23
N ALA A 76 -3.30 -50.02 -6.15
CA ALA A 76 -4.64 -50.51 -5.80
C ALA A 76 -5.67 -50.10 -6.87
N LEU A 77 -5.60 -48.88 -7.38
CA LEU A 77 -6.46 -48.42 -8.47
C LEU A 77 -6.23 -49.24 -9.75
N LEU A 78 -4.97 -49.50 -10.11
CA LEU A 78 -4.63 -50.34 -11.27
C LEU A 78 -5.16 -51.76 -11.11
N ALA A 79 -4.96 -52.38 -9.94
CA ALA A 79 -5.47 -53.72 -9.65
C ALA A 79 -7.01 -53.77 -9.69
N ALA A 80 -7.68 -52.76 -9.13
CA ALA A 80 -9.13 -52.63 -9.19
C ALA A 80 -9.61 -52.46 -10.63
N LEU A 81 -8.94 -51.67 -11.46
CA LEU A 81 -9.29 -51.55 -12.87
C LEU A 81 -9.12 -52.88 -13.62
N LEU A 82 -8.09 -53.67 -13.35
CA LEU A 82 -7.89 -54.95 -14.02
C LEU A 82 -8.87 -56.04 -13.56
N ALA A 83 -9.20 -56.08 -12.27
CA ALA A 83 -10.04 -57.14 -11.69
C ALA A 83 -11.55 -56.79 -11.67
N LEU A 84 -11.90 -55.53 -11.41
CA LEU A 84 -13.29 -55.08 -11.19
C LEU A 84 -13.90 -54.36 -12.40
N CYS A 85 -13.17 -54.14 -13.51
CA CYS A 85 -13.75 -53.55 -14.73
C CYS A 85 -15.08 -54.20 -15.18
N PRO A 86 -15.23 -55.55 -15.24
CA PRO A 86 -16.50 -56.15 -15.65
C PRO A 86 -17.65 -55.83 -14.68
N LEU A 87 -17.36 -55.58 -13.40
CA LEU A 87 -18.37 -55.19 -12.41
C LEU A 87 -18.72 -53.71 -12.52
N LEU A 88 -17.72 -52.85 -12.75
CA LEU A 88 -17.89 -51.40 -12.90
C LEU A 88 -18.71 -51.03 -14.15
N TYR A 89 -18.76 -51.89 -15.16
CA TYR A 89 -19.58 -51.69 -16.36
C TYR A 89 -21.08 -51.51 -16.04
N PHE A 90 -21.58 -52.17 -15.00
CA PHE A 90 -23.00 -52.09 -14.61
C PHE A 90 -23.33 -50.89 -13.73
N LEU A 91 -22.36 -50.03 -13.42
CA LEU A 91 -22.55 -48.94 -12.48
C LEU A 91 -23.46 -47.85 -13.09
N PRO A 92 -24.62 -47.54 -12.46
CA PRO A 92 -25.51 -46.52 -12.99
C PRO A 92 -24.87 -45.13 -12.98
N LYS A 93 -25.09 -44.35 -14.04
CA LYS A 93 -24.63 -42.95 -14.13
C LYS A 93 -25.13 -42.07 -12.98
N PHE A 94 -26.33 -42.37 -12.46
CA PHE A 94 -26.91 -41.67 -11.31
C PHE A 94 -26.05 -41.83 -10.04
N THR A 95 -25.52 -43.02 -9.78
CA THR A 95 -24.64 -43.28 -8.64
C THR A 95 -23.35 -42.46 -8.73
N LEU A 96 -22.75 -42.39 -9.93
CA LEU A 96 -21.57 -41.56 -10.18
C LEU A 96 -21.88 -40.07 -9.96
N ALA A 97 -23.01 -39.58 -10.47
CA ALA A 97 -23.44 -38.19 -10.27
C ALA A 97 -23.66 -37.86 -8.79
N ALA A 98 -24.29 -38.76 -8.02
CA ALA A 98 -24.51 -38.58 -6.58
C ALA A 98 -23.18 -38.51 -5.79
N ILE A 99 -22.19 -39.32 -6.16
CA ILE A 99 -20.85 -39.28 -5.56
C ILE A 99 -20.16 -37.93 -5.87
N VAL A 100 -20.27 -37.43 -7.10
CA VAL A 100 -19.70 -36.13 -7.48
C VAL A 100 -20.39 -34.99 -6.72
N VAL A 101 -21.72 -34.94 -6.70
CA VAL A 101 -22.49 -33.88 -6.02
C VAL A 101 -22.19 -33.88 -4.51
N SER A 102 -22.20 -35.04 -3.86
CA SER A 102 -21.90 -35.15 -2.42
C SER A 102 -20.47 -34.71 -2.07
N SER A 103 -19.53 -34.87 -3.00
CA SER A 103 -18.16 -34.38 -2.84
C SER A 103 -18.08 -32.86 -3.00
N VAL A 104 -18.72 -32.30 -4.03
CA VAL A 104 -18.63 -30.86 -4.37
C VAL A 104 -19.37 -29.97 -3.37
N ILE A 105 -20.50 -30.42 -2.79
CA ILE A 105 -21.25 -29.62 -1.80
C ILE A 105 -20.37 -29.21 -0.61
N LYS A 106 -19.42 -30.06 -0.21
CA LYS A 106 -18.48 -29.78 0.90
C LYS A 106 -17.41 -28.75 0.55
N LEU A 107 -17.20 -28.46 -0.74
CA LEU A 107 -16.21 -27.47 -1.19
C LEU A 107 -16.80 -26.04 -1.24
N VAL A 108 -18.12 -25.89 -1.22
CA VAL A 108 -18.77 -24.57 -1.32
C VAL A 108 -18.84 -23.95 0.07
N ASP A 109 -17.92 -23.02 0.36
CA ASP A 109 -17.91 -22.26 1.61
C ASP A 109 -18.57 -20.88 1.46
N PHE A 110 -19.85 -20.80 1.83
CA PHE A 110 -20.62 -19.55 1.81
C PHE A 110 -20.17 -18.54 2.87
N ASN A 111 -19.46 -18.97 3.92
CA ASN A 111 -19.03 -18.08 5.00
C ASN A 111 -17.98 -17.08 4.51
N VAL A 112 -17.16 -17.48 3.53
CA VAL A 112 -16.17 -16.60 2.89
C VAL A 112 -16.87 -15.42 2.21
N ALA A 113 -17.94 -15.68 1.45
CA ALA A 113 -18.69 -14.61 0.78
C ALA A 113 -19.31 -13.61 1.78
N VAL A 114 -19.89 -14.12 2.87
CA VAL A 114 -20.46 -13.28 3.93
C VAL A 114 -19.37 -12.45 4.62
N THR A 115 -18.21 -13.04 4.86
CA THR A 115 -17.06 -12.36 5.48
C THR A 115 -16.55 -11.24 4.59
N LEU A 116 -16.36 -11.51 3.29
CA LEU A 116 -15.92 -10.50 2.32
C LEU A 116 -16.90 -9.32 2.26
N TYR A 117 -18.21 -9.60 2.26
CA TYR A 117 -19.23 -8.56 2.26
C TYR A 117 -19.17 -7.65 3.50
N LYS A 118 -18.87 -8.23 4.68
CA LYS A 118 -18.73 -7.47 5.93
C LYS A 118 -17.43 -6.67 6.01
N VAL A 119 -16.34 -7.18 5.43
CA VAL A 119 -15.00 -6.56 5.54
C VAL A 119 -14.81 -5.46 4.49
N LYS A 120 -14.92 -5.78 3.20
CA LYS A 120 -14.68 -4.83 2.11
C LYS A 120 -15.61 -5.14 0.95
N LYS A 121 -16.58 -4.24 0.69
CA LYS A 121 -17.57 -4.40 -0.38
C LYS A 121 -16.95 -4.61 -1.76
N ASN A 122 -15.80 -3.99 -2.02
CA ASN A 122 -15.07 -4.17 -3.29
C ASN A 122 -14.55 -5.60 -3.44
N ASP A 123 -14.11 -6.25 -2.36
CA ASP A 123 -13.62 -7.63 -2.40
C ASP A 123 -14.77 -8.61 -2.61
N PHE A 124 -15.94 -8.32 -2.03
CA PHE A 124 -17.16 -9.07 -2.34
C PHE A 124 -17.58 -8.90 -3.81
N ALA A 125 -17.51 -7.69 -4.35
CA ALA A 125 -17.82 -7.45 -5.77
C ALA A 125 -16.86 -8.23 -6.69
N MET A 126 -15.56 -8.24 -6.38
CA MET A 126 -14.56 -9.05 -7.11
C MET A 126 -14.88 -10.54 -7.03
N TRP A 127 -15.22 -11.04 -5.84
CA TRP A 127 -15.63 -12.44 -5.64
C TRP A 127 -16.88 -12.77 -6.45
N PHE A 128 -17.90 -11.91 -6.41
CA PHE A 128 -19.17 -12.13 -7.10
C PHE A 128 -19.01 -12.14 -8.63
N VAL A 129 -18.23 -11.21 -9.19
CA VAL A 129 -17.93 -11.17 -10.62
C VAL A 129 -17.15 -12.41 -11.05
N SER A 130 -16.16 -12.83 -10.26
CA SER A 130 -15.35 -14.02 -10.55
C SER A 130 -16.18 -15.30 -10.48
N PHE A 131 -17.05 -15.41 -9.46
CA PHE A 131 -17.96 -16.55 -9.27
C PHE A 131 -19.00 -16.62 -10.38
N GLY A 132 -19.76 -15.54 -10.58
CA GLY A 132 -20.80 -15.47 -11.62
C GLY A 132 -20.20 -15.66 -13.01
N GLY A 133 -19.04 -15.07 -13.26
CA GLY A 133 -18.28 -15.26 -14.48
C GLY A 133 -17.87 -16.71 -14.74
N THR A 134 -17.44 -17.43 -13.71
CA THR A 134 -17.10 -18.86 -13.80
C THR A 134 -18.33 -19.72 -14.06
N VAL A 135 -19.46 -19.43 -13.41
CA VAL A 135 -20.71 -20.18 -13.57
C VAL A 135 -21.31 -20.00 -14.97
N VAL A 136 -21.29 -18.77 -15.51
CA VAL A 136 -21.93 -18.45 -16.79
C VAL A 136 -21.03 -18.74 -17.99
N ALA A 137 -19.76 -18.33 -17.93
CA ALA A 137 -18.83 -18.42 -19.05
C ALA A 137 -17.82 -19.58 -18.94
N GLY A 138 -17.87 -20.34 -17.85
CA GLY A 138 -16.97 -21.45 -17.58
C GLY A 138 -15.68 -21.02 -16.86
N PRO A 139 -14.92 -22.00 -16.34
CA PRO A 139 -13.79 -21.77 -15.44
C PRO A 139 -12.61 -21.04 -16.09
N MET A 140 -12.35 -21.28 -17.38
CA MET A 140 -11.25 -20.62 -18.09
C MET A 140 -11.48 -19.11 -18.20
N ILE A 141 -12.67 -18.71 -18.64
CA ILE A 141 -13.05 -17.31 -18.80
C ILE A 141 -13.20 -16.65 -17.42
N GLY A 142 -13.81 -17.35 -16.45
CA GLY A 142 -13.94 -16.89 -15.07
C GLY A 142 -12.60 -16.52 -14.41
N ILE A 143 -11.59 -17.38 -14.55
CA ILE A 143 -10.24 -17.10 -14.03
C ILE A 143 -9.61 -15.90 -14.73
N CYS A 144 -9.70 -15.81 -16.07
CA CYS A 144 -9.18 -14.65 -16.78
C CYS A 144 -9.81 -13.35 -16.28
N MET A 145 -11.15 -13.30 -16.16
CA MET A 145 -11.85 -12.13 -15.63
C MET A 145 -11.40 -11.79 -14.21
N ALA A 146 -11.25 -12.77 -13.33
CA ALA A 146 -10.79 -12.57 -11.96
C ALA A 146 -9.38 -11.94 -11.92
N VAL A 147 -8.45 -12.46 -12.72
CA VAL A 147 -7.07 -11.96 -12.80
C VAL A 147 -7.03 -10.54 -13.37
N PHE A 148 -7.75 -10.28 -14.46
CA PHE A 148 -7.83 -8.95 -15.05
C PHE A 148 -8.45 -7.93 -14.09
N LEU A 149 -9.55 -8.30 -13.41
CA LEU A 149 -10.21 -7.42 -12.45
C LEU A 149 -9.31 -7.15 -11.24
N SER A 150 -8.64 -8.18 -10.71
CA SER A 150 -7.69 -8.02 -9.60
C SER A 150 -6.55 -7.09 -9.98
N LEU A 151 -5.98 -7.25 -11.19
CA LEU A 151 -4.94 -6.36 -11.68
C LEU A 151 -5.44 -4.92 -11.86
N ALA A 152 -6.65 -4.75 -12.41
CA ALA A 152 -7.25 -3.43 -12.59
C ALA A 152 -7.48 -2.72 -11.25
N VAL A 153 -7.94 -3.45 -10.22
CA VAL A 153 -8.13 -2.91 -8.86
C VAL A 153 -6.79 -2.51 -8.25
N VAL A 154 -5.76 -3.35 -8.36
CA VAL A 154 -4.41 -3.00 -7.90
C VAL A 154 -3.90 -1.75 -8.59
N ILE A 155 -4.04 -1.64 -9.91
CA ILE A 155 -3.63 -0.44 -10.66
C ILE A 155 -4.40 0.79 -10.17
N PHE A 156 -5.72 0.68 -9.99
CA PHE A 156 -6.55 1.81 -9.55
C PHE A 156 -6.19 2.29 -8.14
N GLU A 157 -5.99 1.38 -7.19
CA GLU A 157 -5.54 1.70 -5.83
C GLU A 157 -4.12 2.28 -5.84
N SER A 158 -3.26 1.80 -6.74
CA SER A 158 -1.89 2.30 -6.90
C SER A 158 -1.89 3.75 -7.44
N VAL A 159 -2.71 4.05 -8.45
CA VAL A 159 -2.83 5.38 -9.09
C VAL A 159 -3.40 6.44 -8.13
N ARG A 160 -4.24 6.04 -7.17
CA ARG A 160 -4.88 6.94 -6.20
C ARG A 160 -4.40 6.64 -4.78
N PRO A 161 -3.12 6.91 -4.47
CA PRO A 161 -2.61 6.66 -3.14
C PRO A 161 -3.33 7.54 -2.12
N GLN A 162 -3.48 7.02 -0.91
CA GLN A 162 -4.07 7.79 0.18
C GLN A 162 -3.17 9.00 0.49
N ILE A 163 -3.77 10.18 0.47
CA ILE A 163 -3.15 11.43 0.90
C ILE A 163 -3.88 11.88 2.16
N THR A 164 -3.13 12.14 3.22
CA THR A 164 -3.73 12.38 4.54
C THR A 164 -3.26 13.69 5.12
N ILE A 165 -4.20 14.52 5.54
CA ILE A 165 -3.92 15.77 6.24
C ILE A 165 -3.55 15.44 7.69
N LEU A 166 -2.46 16.01 8.16
CA LEU A 166 -1.99 15.83 9.53
C LEU A 166 -2.17 17.10 10.35
N TRP A 167 -2.57 16.94 11.60
CA TRP A 167 -2.51 17.98 12.61
C TRP A 167 -1.73 17.51 13.84
N ARG A 168 -1.33 18.45 14.70
CA ARG A 168 -0.64 18.11 15.94
C ARG A 168 -1.67 17.65 16.97
N ALA A 169 -1.52 16.42 17.47
CA ALA A 169 -2.38 15.91 18.53
C ALA A 169 -2.15 16.70 19.83
N GLU A 170 -3.23 17.10 20.51
CA GLU A 170 -3.16 17.98 21.68
C GLU A 170 -2.27 17.41 22.79
N GLY A 171 -1.43 18.27 23.39
CA GLY A 171 -0.53 17.88 24.48
C GLY A 171 0.61 16.94 24.09
N THR A 172 0.80 16.65 22.80
CA THR A 172 1.87 15.75 22.32
C THR A 172 2.69 16.38 21.19
N GLY A 173 3.88 15.82 20.94
CA GLY A 173 4.68 16.12 19.74
C GLY A 173 4.32 15.28 18.52
N SER A 174 3.22 14.52 18.56
CA SER A 174 2.83 13.59 17.50
C SER A 174 1.87 14.22 16.50
N TYR A 175 2.00 13.82 15.23
CA TYR A 175 1.13 14.26 14.14
C TYR A 175 0.26 13.10 13.68
N ARG A 176 -1.07 13.32 13.68
CA ARG A 176 -2.07 12.29 13.37
C ARG A 176 -3.02 12.76 12.28
N SER A 177 -3.63 11.79 11.61
CA SER A 177 -4.67 12.07 10.63
C SER A 177 -5.84 12.78 11.29
N VAL A 178 -6.34 13.84 10.64
CA VAL A 178 -7.57 14.54 11.04
C VAL A 178 -8.76 13.59 11.11
N GLU A 179 -8.79 12.58 10.22
CA GLU A 179 -9.87 11.59 10.17
C GLU A 179 -9.81 10.56 11.31
N GLN A 180 -8.62 10.30 11.86
CA GLN A 180 -8.41 9.24 12.86
C GLN A 180 -8.55 9.75 14.29
N ASP A 181 -8.15 10.99 14.55
CA ASP A 181 -8.10 11.53 15.90
C ASP A 181 -8.63 12.98 15.90
N PRO A 182 -9.90 13.22 16.29
CA PRO A 182 -10.54 14.53 16.21
C PRO A 182 -9.93 15.59 17.15
N LYS A 183 -9.02 15.21 18.05
CA LYS A 183 -8.40 16.08 19.04
C LYS A 183 -7.01 16.53 18.59
N GLY A 184 -6.99 17.46 17.64
CA GLY A 184 -5.74 18.06 17.16
C GLY A 184 -5.87 19.53 16.81
N VAL A 185 -4.72 20.18 16.66
CA VAL A 185 -4.63 21.61 16.40
C VAL A 185 -3.79 21.83 15.14
N PHE A 186 -4.33 22.62 14.22
CA PHE A 186 -3.57 23.12 13.07
C PHE A 186 -2.57 24.17 13.52
N ILE A 187 -1.41 24.16 12.87
CA ILE A 187 -0.34 25.12 13.15
C ILE A 187 -0.50 26.24 12.13
N ASP A 188 -0.60 27.47 12.61
CA ASP A 188 -0.84 28.61 11.74
C ASP A 188 0.26 28.73 10.68
N GLY A 189 -0.11 28.99 9.43
CA GLY A 189 0.81 29.10 8.30
C GLY A 189 1.45 27.79 7.81
N VAL A 190 1.31 26.67 8.53
CA VAL A 190 1.95 25.39 8.20
C VAL A 190 0.90 24.31 7.90
N PHE A 191 0.88 23.83 6.66
CA PHE A 191 0.02 22.73 6.24
C PHE A 191 0.83 21.44 6.11
N ILE A 192 0.34 20.35 6.70
CA ILE A 192 1.09 19.09 6.77
C ILE A 192 0.29 18.00 6.06
N MET A 193 0.92 17.34 5.09
CA MET A 193 0.31 16.27 4.32
C MET A 193 1.22 15.06 4.26
N ARG A 194 0.65 13.87 4.46
CA ARG A 194 1.33 12.58 4.30
C ARG A 194 0.96 11.96 2.97
N ILE A 195 1.99 11.56 2.22
CA ILE A 195 1.83 10.79 0.99
C ILE A 195 1.91 9.30 1.34
N GLY A 196 0.82 8.57 1.12
CA GLY A 196 0.66 7.18 1.57
C GLY A 196 1.30 6.10 0.68
N ALA A 197 2.02 6.45 -0.37
CA ALA A 197 2.63 5.45 -1.27
C ALA A 197 3.90 5.96 -1.97
N SER A 198 4.63 5.03 -2.59
CA SER A 198 5.69 5.37 -3.55
C SER A 198 5.16 6.18 -4.73
N LEU A 199 6.00 7.03 -5.30
CA LEU A 199 5.64 7.94 -6.38
C LEU A 199 6.20 7.45 -7.72
N TYR A 200 5.37 7.35 -8.74
CA TYR A 200 5.79 6.97 -10.08
C TYR A 200 4.90 7.67 -11.10
N PHE A 201 5.28 7.59 -12.38
CA PHE A 201 4.60 8.31 -13.46
C PHE A 201 3.06 8.24 -13.40
N ALA A 202 2.51 7.07 -13.05
CA ALA A 202 1.07 6.85 -13.08
C ALA A 202 0.29 7.52 -11.92
N ASN A 203 0.92 7.89 -10.80
CA ASN A 203 0.21 8.47 -9.65
C ASN A 203 0.62 9.91 -9.28
N THR A 204 1.72 10.42 -9.82
CA THR A 204 2.23 11.75 -9.45
C THR A 204 1.28 12.89 -9.80
N ALA A 205 0.60 12.82 -10.94
CA ALA A 205 -0.38 13.83 -11.34
C ALA A 205 -1.56 13.88 -10.35
N TYR A 206 -2.08 12.72 -9.95
CA TYR A 206 -3.14 12.64 -8.95
C TYR A 206 -2.69 13.24 -7.60
N VAL A 207 -1.45 12.96 -7.19
CA VAL A 207 -0.89 13.51 -5.95
C VAL A 207 -0.78 15.03 -6.00
N GLU A 208 -0.25 15.57 -7.10
CA GLU A 208 -0.13 17.02 -7.32
C GLU A 208 -1.50 17.70 -7.29
N ASP A 209 -2.47 17.20 -8.08
CA ASP A 209 -3.82 17.76 -8.15
C ASP A 209 -4.54 17.70 -6.80
N THR A 210 -4.36 16.61 -6.05
CA THR A 210 -4.98 16.45 -4.73
C THR A 210 -4.38 17.41 -3.71
N ILE A 211 -3.05 17.58 -3.68
CA ILE A 211 -2.39 18.54 -2.79
C ILE A 211 -2.83 19.97 -3.14
N LEU A 212 -2.90 20.31 -4.43
CA LEU A 212 -3.37 21.61 -4.89
C LEU A 212 -4.81 21.88 -4.45
N THR A 213 -5.71 20.91 -4.62
CA THR A 213 -7.12 21.03 -4.22
C THR A 213 -7.23 21.32 -2.72
N TYR A 214 -6.55 20.54 -1.87
CA TYR A 214 -6.56 20.76 -0.42
C TYR A 214 -5.94 22.11 0.00
N LEU A 215 -4.90 22.57 -0.71
CA LEU A 215 -4.29 23.86 -0.44
C LEU A 215 -5.20 25.02 -0.84
N GLU A 216 -5.94 24.90 -1.93
CA GLU A 216 -6.92 25.90 -2.37
C GLU A 216 -8.08 25.98 -1.37
N ASP A 217 -8.65 24.84 -0.97
CA ASP A 217 -9.73 24.77 0.03
C ASP A 217 -9.33 25.40 1.37
N ILE A 218 -8.11 25.13 1.87
CA ILE A 218 -7.69 25.67 3.18
C ILE A 218 -7.26 27.13 3.09
N SER A 219 -6.76 27.59 1.92
CA SER A 219 -6.33 28.97 1.72
C SER A 219 -7.48 29.96 1.78
N GLU A 220 -8.73 29.53 1.54
CA GLU A 220 -9.93 30.32 1.75
C GLU A 220 -10.16 30.65 3.25
N ILE A 221 -9.67 29.79 4.14
CA ILE A 221 -9.88 29.90 5.59
C ILE A 221 -8.67 30.54 6.27
N LYS A 222 -7.46 30.08 5.93
CA LYS A 222 -6.20 30.55 6.50
C LYS A 222 -5.10 30.57 5.46
N LYS A 223 -4.30 31.64 5.47
CA LYS A 223 -3.12 31.75 4.60
C LYS A 223 -2.10 30.65 4.96
N VAL A 224 -1.73 29.84 3.97
CA VAL A 224 -0.66 28.84 4.07
C VAL A 224 0.62 29.42 3.50
N GLU A 225 1.72 29.35 4.26
CA GLU A 225 3.05 29.82 3.84
C GLU A 225 4.04 28.66 3.67
N TYR A 226 3.80 27.55 4.37
CA TYR A 226 4.65 26.36 4.37
C TYR A 226 3.82 25.09 4.17
N LEU A 227 4.26 24.25 3.24
CA LEU A 227 3.75 22.90 3.02
C LEU A 227 4.81 21.89 3.51
N VAL A 228 4.48 21.08 4.50
CA VAL A 228 5.32 19.98 4.98
C VAL A 228 4.78 18.67 4.41
N LEU A 229 5.59 18.02 3.59
CA LEU A 229 5.29 16.71 3.02
C LEU A 229 5.95 15.61 3.84
N ASP A 230 5.14 14.80 4.51
CA ASP A 230 5.57 13.61 5.24
C ASP A 230 5.76 12.44 4.27
N PHE A 231 7.03 12.09 4.06
CA PHE A 231 7.49 11.04 3.16
C PHE A 231 7.75 9.72 3.88
N THR A 232 7.35 9.57 5.15
CA THR A 232 7.51 8.32 5.92
C THR A 232 7.03 7.08 5.14
N PRO A 233 5.86 7.09 4.44
CA PRO A 233 5.40 5.93 3.67
C PRO A 233 6.02 5.82 2.26
N VAL A 234 6.73 6.83 1.79
CA VAL A 234 7.25 6.91 0.42
C VAL A 234 8.61 6.21 0.36
N THR A 235 8.61 4.95 -0.09
CA THR A 235 9.83 4.13 -0.12
C THR A 235 10.68 4.35 -1.36
N THR A 236 10.05 4.64 -2.50
CA THR A 236 10.73 4.81 -3.79
C THR A 236 10.04 5.85 -4.66
N ALA A 237 10.79 6.38 -5.63
CA ALA A 237 10.20 7.10 -6.73
C ALA A 237 11.00 6.91 -8.03
N ASP A 238 10.30 6.94 -9.16
CA ASP A 238 10.92 6.85 -10.49
C ASP A 238 11.40 8.22 -10.99
N SER A 239 12.11 8.24 -12.13
CA SER A 239 12.66 9.48 -12.70
C SER A 239 11.56 10.45 -13.14
N SER A 240 10.45 9.94 -13.67
CA SER A 240 9.30 10.75 -14.06
C SER A 240 8.65 11.44 -12.87
N ALA A 241 8.51 10.73 -11.75
CA ALA A 241 8.01 11.27 -10.49
C ALA A 241 8.93 12.33 -9.90
N MET A 242 10.25 12.15 -10.00
CA MET A 242 11.21 13.18 -9.58
C MET A 242 11.05 14.48 -10.39
N HIS A 243 10.85 14.37 -11.70
CA HIS A 243 10.59 15.53 -12.55
C HIS A 243 9.26 16.21 -12.21
N ALA A 244 8.21 15.42 -11.96
CA ALA A 244 6.91 15.93 -11.53
C ALA A 244 7.02 16.66 -10.17
N LEU A 245 7.71 16.05 -9.18
CA LEU A 245 7.97 16.68 -7.88
C LEU A 245 8.74 17.99 -8.02
N HIS A 246 9.74 18.06 -8.91
CA HIS A 246 10.47 19.29 -9.17
C HIS A 246 9.55 20.39 -9.69
N LYS A 247 8.69 20.09 -10.66
CA LYS A 247 7.70 21.03 -11.19
C LYS A 247 6.70 21.47 -10.12
N MET A 248 6.20 20.52 -9.33
CA MET A 248 5.27 20.76 -8.25
C MET A 248 5.86 21.72 -7.20
N VAL A 249 7.09 21.48 -6.73
CA VAL A 249 7.77 22.38 -5.79
C VAL A 249 8.00 23.76 -6.39
N ALA A 250 8.42 23.85 -7.66
CA ALA A 250 8.59 25.12 -8.34
C ALA A 250 7.25 25.89 -8.44
N GLY A 251 6.15 25.20 -8.75
CA GLY A 251 4.81 25.75 -8.80
C GLY A 251 4.34 26.29 -7.45
N PHE A 252 4.55 25.54 -6.36
CA PHE A 252 4.21 26.01 -5.01
C PHE A 252 5.05 27.21 -4.57
N ARG A 253 6.36 27.19 -4.83
CA ARG A 253 7.24 28.33 -4.54
C ARG A 253 6.83 29.59 -5.31
N ALA A 254 6.39 29.46 -6.56
CA ALA A 254 5.88 30.57 -7.35
C ALA A 254 4.57 31.17 -6.76
N ARG A 255 3.78 30.36 -6.05
CA ARG A 255 2.59 30.80 -5.29
C ARG A 255 2.94 31.34 -3.89
N GLY A 256 4.22 31.42 -3.52
CA GLY A 256 4.68 31.89 -2.21
C GLY A 256 4.61 30.83 -1.10
N ILE A 257 4.41 29.56 -1.45
CA ILE A 257 4.35 28.44 -0.50
C ILE A 257 5.69 27.70 -0.55
N ASN A 258 6.40 27.66 0.58
CA ASN A 258 7.64 26.90 0.70
C ASN A 258 7.36 25.44 1.02
N VAL A 259 8.02 24.52 0.31
CA VAL A 259 7.82 23.07 0.49
C VAL A 259 8.97 22.47 1.29
N ALA A 260 8.65 21.81 2.40
CA ALA A 260 9.55 21.04 3.24
C ALA A 260 9.28 19.53 3.08
N PHE A 261 10.34 18.72 3.07
CA PHE A 261 10.23 17.26 3.05
C PHE A 261 10.66 16.69 4.40
N ALA A 262 9.80 15.86 4.98
CA ALA A 262 10.07 15.21 6.27
C ALA A 262 10.18 13.69 6.11
N ALA A 263 11.09 13.07 6.86
CA ALA A 263 11.25 11.62 6.96
C ALA A 263 11.52 10.91 5.62
N VAL A 264 12.38 11.49 4.78
CA VAL A 264 12.79 10.88 3.51
C VAL A 264 13.67 9.65 3.77
N GLY A 265 13.24 8.48 3.30
CA GLY A 265 14.02 7.24 3.44
C GLY A 265 15.30 7.22 2.59
N THR A 266 16.33 6.49 3.04
CA THR A 266 17.67 6.47 2.41
C THR A 266 17.67 6.10 0.92
N ARG A 267 16.78 5.19 0.50
CA ARG A 267 16.68 4.81 -0.93
C ARG A 267 16.14 5.96 -1.77
N LEU A 268 15.13 6.67 -1.25
CA LEU A 268 14.51 7.80 -1.92
C LEU A 268 15.44 9.01 -1.95
N GLU A 269 16.15 9.29 -0.85
CA GLU A 269 17.19 10.32 -0.78
C GLU A 269 18.23 10.14 -1.90
N LYS A 270 18.76 8.92 -2.06
CA LYS A 270 19.74 8.64 -3.14
C LYS A 270 19.17 8.96 -4.52
N THR A 271 17.90 8.70 -4.76
CA THR A 271 17.23 9.05 -6.03
C THR A 271 17.05 10.56 -6.17
N MET A 272 16.62 11.26 -5.11
CA MET A 272 16.43 12.72 -5.12
C MET A 272 17.73 13.49 -5.34
N ARG A 273 18.84 13.03 -4.77
CA ARG A 273 20.17 13.60 -5.00
C ARG A 273 20.62 13.41 -6.46
N ARG A 274 20.33 12.25 -7.05
CA ARG A 274 20.66 11.97 -8.46
C ARG A 274 19.79 12.72 -9.45
N SER A 275 18.58 13.12 -9.07
CA SER A 275 17.63 13.83 -9.94
C SER A 275 17.76 15.36 -9.87
N ALA A 276 18.75 15.89 -9.14
CA ALA A 276 18.93 17.32 -8.85
C ALA A 276 17.78 18.00 -8.10
N LEU A 277 16.72 17.26 -7.74
CA LEU A 277 15.62 17.78 -6.91
C LEU A 277 16.15 18.21 -5.54
N TRP A 278 17.06 17.41 -4.96
CA TRP A 278 17.66 17.70 -3.68
C TRP A 278 18.36 19.07 -3.66
N ASP A 279 19.15 19.35 -4.69
CA ASP A 279 19.89 20.61 -4.81
C ASP A 279 18.96 21.80 -5.10
N PHE A 280 17.90 21.58 -5.90
CA PHE A 280 16.89 22.61 -6.18
C PHE A 280 16.11 23.03 -4.94
N VAL A 281 15.74 22.07 -4.10
CA VAL A 281 14.98 22.35 -2.87
C VAL A 281 15.92 22.91 -1.79
N THR A 282 17.20 22.54 -1.80
CA THR A 282 18.26 22.85 -0.83
C THR A 282 18.17 22.05 0.47
N ASP A 283 19.33 21.74 1.07
CA ASP A 283 19.45 20.91 2.28
C ASP A 283 18.62 21.41 3.47
N GLU A 284 18.38 22.72 3.58
CA GLU A 284 17.63 23.31 4.70
C GLU A 284 16.14 22.96 4.74
N TRP A 285 15.60 22.36 3.68
CA TRP A 285 14.18 21.98 3.58
C TRP A 285 13.96 20.46 3.69
N TYR A 286 15.00 19.70 4.04
CA TYR A 286 14.92 18.26 4.29
C TYR A 286 15.11 17.98 5.78
N PHE A 287 14.15 17.29 6.39
CA PHE A 287 14.11 17.07 7.84
C PHE A 287 13.97 15.59 8.18
N THR A 288 14.51 15.21 9.35
CA THR A 288 14.43 13.82 9.83
C THR A 288 13.03 13.45 10.30
N SER A 289 12.27 14.43 10.80
CA SER A 289 10.93 14.24 11.32
C SER A 289 10.00 15.39 10.92
N VAL A 290 8.69 15.11 10.92
CA VAL A 290 7.66 16.12 10.71
C VAL A 290 7.73 17.21 11.78
N HIS A 291 8.05 16.84 13.02
CA HIS A 291 8.15 17.79 14.13
C HIS A 291 9.25 18.83 13.89
N GLU A 292 10.42 18.39 13.45
CA GLU A 292 11.55 19.26 13.13
C GLU A 292 11.21 20.25 12.00
N ALA A 293 10.60 19.75 10.92
CA ALA A 293 10.16 20.58 9.79
C ALA A 293 9.18 21.68 10.24
N VAL A 294 8.21 21.31 11.07
CA VAL A 294 7.20 22.23 11.58
C VAL A 294 7.81 23.30 12.48
N LEU A 295 8.71 22.91 13.41
CA LEU A 295 9.39 23.88 14.28
C LEU A 295 10.19 24.89 13.46
N TYR A 296 10.88 24.41 12.42
CA TYR A 296 11.65 25.25 11.51
C TYR A 296 10.74 26.26 10.76
N CYS A 297 9.62 25.78 10.19
CA CYS A 297 8.65 26.63 9.50
C CYS A 297 8.02 27.67 10.45
N ALA A 298 7.58 27.25 11.64
CA ALA A 298 6.99 28.13 12.65
C ALA A 298 7.99 29.21 13.11
N ALA A 299 9.27 28.86 13.32
CA ALA A 299 10.30 29.82 13.69
C ALA A 299 10.54 30.88 12.59
N ARG A 300 10.52 30.47 11.30
CA ARG A 300 10.67 31.39 10.17
C ARG A 300 9.47 32.33 10.00
N GLN A 301 8.26 31.87 10.32
CA GLN A 301 7.06 32.71 10.30
C GLN A 301 7.11 33.86 11.33
N HIS A 302 7.72 33.62 12.50
CA HIS A 302 7.83 34.63 13.56
C HIS A 302 9.00 35.62 13.38
N ARG A 303 10.01 35.30 12.57
CA ARG A 303 11.16 36.19 12.29
C ARG A 303 10.79 37.59 11.76
N PRO A 304 9.87 37.76 10.79
CA PRO A 304 9.49 39.11 10.35
C PRO A 304 8.90 39.96 11.47
N ASN A 305 8.11 39.37 12.38
CA ASN A 305 7.56 40.08 13.54
C ASN A 305 8.63 40.47 14.57
N LEU A 306 9.66 39.63 14.73
CA LEU A 306 10.77 39.93 15.65
C LEU A 306 11.65 41.07 15.14
N ASN A 307 11.94 41.12 13.85
CA ASN A 307 12.69 42.22 13.24
C ASN A 307 11.91 43.54 13.32
N LEU A 308 10.60 43.53 13.04
CA LEU A 308 9.73 44.70 13.19
C LEU A 308 9.65 45.20 14.65
N ALA A 309 9.69 44.28 15.63
CA ALA A 309 9.72 44.65 17.05
C ALA A 309 11.07 45.28 17.45
N LEU A 310 12.18 44.70 16.98
CA LEU A 310 13.54 45.21 17.19
C LEU A 310 13.74 46.59 16.53
N GLU A 311 13.24 46.79 15.31
CA GLU A 311 13.30 48.09 14.63
C GLU A 311 12.55 49.18 15.42
N ARG A 312 11.36 48.86 15.96
CA ARG A 312 10.60 49.78 16.81
C ARG A 312 11.31 50.11 18.12
N GLU A 313 11.98 49.14 18.74
CA GLU A 313 12.77 49.38 19.95
C GLU A 313 13.98 50.28 19.66
N ILE A 314 14.71 50.04 18.57
CA ILE A 314 15.84 50.86 18.14
C ILE A 314 15.38 52.30 17.86
N GLU A 315 14.28 52.47 17.12
CA GLU A 315 13.72 53.78 16.79
C GLU A 315 13.28 54.56 18.05
N SER A 316 12.72 53.86 19.05
CA SER A 316 12.37 54.46 20.34
C SER A 316 13.59 54.89 21.17
N ALA A 317 14.68 54.11 21.12
CA ALA A 317 15.93 54.42 21.82
C ALA A 317 16.64 55.62 21.17
N GLU A 318 16.64 55.71 19.85
CA GLU A 318 17.19 56.86 19.11
C GLU A 318 16.44 58.16 19.43
N GLN A 319 15.11 58.12 19.51
CA GLN A 319 14.30 59.27 19.92
C GLN A 319 14.60 59.74 21.35
N GLN A 320 14.79 58.81 22.29
CA GLN A 320 15.16 59.13 23.67
C GLN A 320 16.56 59.76 23.75
N LEU A 321 17.51 59.24 22.99
CA LEU A 321 18.88 59.77 22.93
C LEU A 321 18.89 61.18 22.32
N HIS A 322 18.07 61.41 21.29
CA HIS A 322 17.91 62.73 20.67
C HIS A 322 17.31 63.75 21.66
N GLN A 323 16.25 63.39 22.39
CA GLN A 323 15.68 64.25 23.44
C GLN A 323 16.67 64.54 24.57
N ALA A 324 17.46 63.55 25.00
CA ALA A 324 18.48 63.75 26.01
C ALA A 324 19.58 64.72 25.52
N SER A 325 19.98 64.61 24.25
CA SER A 325 20.98 65.50 23.64
C SER A 325 20.49 66.96 23.57
N GLU A 326 19.21 67.18 23.24
CA GLU A 326 18.60 68.51 23.22
C GLU A 326 18.47 69.11 24.63
N ARG A 327 18.10 68.31 25.64
CA ARG A 327 18.12 68.75 27.05
C ARG A 327 19.52 69.17 27.51
N VAL A 328 20.56 68.44 27.10
CA VAL A 328 21.95 68.81 27.41
C VAL A 328 22.35 70.12 26.72
N LYS A 329 21.92 70.38 25.48
CA LYS A 329 22.14 71.67 24.81
C LYS A 329 21.42 72.82 25.53
N GLN A 330 20.16 72.63 25.93
CA GLN A 330 19.40 73.62 26.68
C GLN A 330 20.05 73.95 28.04
N LEU A 331 20.52 72.93 28.76
CA LEU A 331 21.24 73.13 30.03
C LEU A 331 22.57 73.86 29.85
N LYS A 332 23.26 73.66 28.72
CA LYS A 332 24.49 74.42 28.40
C LYS A 332 24.20 75.88 28.09
N GLN A 333 23.08 76.19 27.43
CA GLN A 333 22.65 77.57 27.16
C GLN A 333 22.21 78.33 28.42
N LEU A 334 21.67 77.63 29.43
CA LEU A 334 21.31 78.22 30.73
C LEU A 334 22.52 78.50 31.64
N ARG A 335 23.70 77.98 31.29
CA ARG A 335 24.94 78.12 32.08
C ARG A 335 25.89 79.22 31.53
N SER A 336 25.56 79.82 30.39
CA SER A 336 26.23 80.98 29.78
C SER A 336 25.44 82.26 30.03
#